data_AF-A0AAP8N8E6-F1
#
_entry.id   AF-A0AAP8N8E6-F1
#
_cell.length_a   1.000
_cell.length_b   1.000
_cell.length_c   1.000
_cell.angle_alpha   90.00
_cell.angle_beta   90.00
_cell.angle_gamma   90.00
#
_symmetry.space_group_name_H-M   'P 1'
#
loop_
_entity.id
_entity.type
_entity.pdbx_description
1 polymer ?
#
loop_
_entity_poly.entity_id
_entity_poly.type
_entity_poly.pdbx_seq_one_letter_code
_entity_poly.pdbx_strand_id
1 'polypeptide(L)'
;ADYFAKILNHLAGFRLSVYKQRGWDHVLKEPLSINRMSQETLDAMWGAIIDNKAPFVEYLERKAKLLGVEKLSWYDLDAPVADTDSSVSYS
;
A
#
# COMPACT_ATOMS: atom_id res chain seq x y z
N ALA A 1 -17.07 9.78 7.49
CA ALA A 1 -16.48 9.67 6.13
C ALA A 1 -16.30 11.04 5.48
N ASP A 2 -17.33 11.90 5.52
CA ASP A 2 -17.36 13.18 4.80
C ASP A 2 -16.24 14.17 5.16
N TYR A 3 -15.83 14.25 6.43
CA TYR A 3 -14.74 15.15 6.82
C TYR A 3 -13.39 14.73 6.22
N PHE A 4 -13.06 13.43 6.21
CA PHE A 4 -11.82 12.95 5.61
C PHE A 4 -11.81 13.16 4.09
N ALA A 5 -12.93 12.88 3.42
CA ALA A 5 -13.08 13.13 2.00
C ALA A 5 -12.92 14.63 1.67
N LYS A 6 -13.54 15.52 2.47
CA LYS A 6 -13.37 16.98 2.32
C LYS A 6 -11.91 17.40 2.47
N ILE A 7 -11.21 16.92 3.49
CA ILE A 7 -9.79 17.25 3.72
C ILE A 7 -8.94 16.81 2.54
N LEU A 8 -9.10 15.57 2.05
CA LEU A 8 -8.37 15.06 0.89
C LEU A 8 -8.67 15.86 -0.37
N ASN A 9 -9.93 16.21 -0.61
CA ASN A 9 -10.32 17.03 -1.76
C ASN A 9 -9.71 18.44 -1.70
N HIS A 10 -9.67 19.06 -0.52
CA HIS A 10 -9.01 20.35 -0.34
C HIS A 10 -7.50 20.25 -0.61
N LEU A 11 -6.83 19.21 -0.10
CA LEU A 11 -5.40 18.99 -0.34
C LEU A 11 -5.10 18.76 -1.84
N ALA A 12 -5.88 17.91 -2.50
CA ALA A 12 -5.73 17.63 -3.92
C ALA A 12 -6.02 18.89 -4.77
N GLY A 13 -7.08 19.63 -4.46
CA GLY A 13 -7.45 20.87 -5.14
C GLY A 13 -6.38 21.97 -5.00
N PHE A 14 -5.77 22.08 -3.82
CA PHE A 14 -4.61 22.96 -3.61
C PHE A 14 -3.45 22.57 -4.54
N ARG A 15 -3.05 21.30 -4.58
CA ARG A 15 -1.97 20.80 -5.45
C ARG A 15 -2.26 21.07 -6.93
N LEU A 16 -3.46 20.75 -7.41
CA LEU A 16 -3.87 20.99 -8.79
C LEU A 16 -3.81 22.48 -9.15
N SER A 17 -4.24 23.36 -8.24
CA SER A 17 -4.16 24.82 -8.45
C SER A 17 -2.71 25.28 -8.55
N VAL A 18 -1.83 24.79 -7.68
CA VAL A 18 -0.38 25.08 -7.73
C VAL A 18 0.24 24.58 -9.04
N TYR A 19 -0.09 23.36 -9.47
CA TYR A 19 0.45 22.77 -10.70
C TYR A 19 0.02 23.57 -11.94
N LYS A 20 -1.24 24.00 -11.99
CA LYS A 20 -1.74 24.90 -13.05
C LYS A 20 -0.94 26.21 -13.11
N GLN A 21 -0.68 26.84 -11.96
CA GLN A 21 0.10 28.09 -11.90
C GLN A 21 1.58 27.90 -12.30
N ARG A 22 2.13 26.71 -12.11
CA ARG A 22 3.49 26.36 -12.53
C ARG A 22 3.59 25.87 -13.98
N GLY A 23 2.47 25.80 -14.71
CA GLY A 23 2.42 25.24 -16.06
C GLY A 23 2.77 23.74 -16.10
N TRP A 24 2.36 22.99 -15.09
CA TRP A 24 2.59 21.55 -15.01
C TRP A 24 1.31 20.78 -15.34
N ASP A 25 1.37 19.97 -16.39
CA ASP A 25 0.23 19.19 -16.88
C ASP A 25 0.15 17.78 -16.28
N HIS A 26 1.19 17.36 -15.54
CA HIS A 26 1.30 16.02 -14.98
C HIS A 26 1.45 16.04 -13.45
N VAL A 27 0.52 15.38 -12.76
CA VAL A 27 0.46 15.38 -11.28
C VAL A 27 1.67 14.71 -10.62
N LEU A 28 2.34 13.80 -11.33
CA LEU A 28 3.55 13.14 -10.81
C LEU A 28 4.82 13.99 -10.97
N LYS A 29 4.78 15.13 -11.67
CA LYS A 29 5.99 15.94 -11.93
C LYS A 29 6.68 16.39 -10.65
N GLU A 30 5.92 16.87 -9.67
CA GLU A 30 6.46 17.27 -8.37
C GLU A 30 7.05 16.10 -7.56
N PRO A 31 6.29 15.00 -7.29
CA PRO A 31 6.84 13.89 -6.52
C PRO A 31 8.01 13.20 -7.21
N LEU A 32 7.98 13.02 -8.55
CA LEU A 32 9.10 12.46 -9.29
C LEU A 32 10.36 13.33 -9.17
N SER A 33 10.22 14.66 -9.28
CA SER A 33 11.32 15.59 -9.10
C SER A 33 11.89 15.57 -7.68
N ILE A 34 11.04 15.53 -6.65
CA ILE A 34 11.46 15.48 -5.24
C ILE A 34 12.25 14.19 -4.98
N ASN A 35 11.77 13.06 -5.50
CA ASN A 35 12.39 11.75 -5.32
C ASN A 35 13.53 11.47 -6.31
N ARG A 36 13.85 12.42 -7.22
CA ARG A 36 14.86 12.28 -8.28
C ARG A 36 14.67 11.01 -9.11
N MET A 37 13.42 10.73 -9.43
CA MET A 37 12.98 9.51 -10.11
C MET A 37 12.40 9.86 -11.48
N SER A 38 12.70 9.04 -12.48
CA SER A 38 12.04 9.14 -13.79
C SER A 38 10.68 8.46 -13.75
N GLN A 39 9.75 8.86 -14.62
CA GLN A 39 8.44 8.23 -14.68
C GLN A 39 8.55 6.76 -15.11
N GLU A 40 9.45 6.46 -16.04
CA GLU A 40 9.73 5.11 -16.54
C GLU A 40 10.19 4.18 -15.42
N THR A 41 10.96 4.71 -14.45
CA THR A 41 11.38 3.94 -13.28
C THR A 41 10.19 3.56 -12.40
N LEU A 42 9.28 4.52 -12.14
CA LEU A 42 8.07 4.27 -11.37
C LEU A 42 7.13 3.28 -12.08
N ASP A 43 6.97 3.43 -13.39
CA ASP A 43 6.13 2.56 -14.21
C ASP A 43 6.70 1.13 -14.26
N ALA A 44 8.03 0.98 -14.35
CA ALA A 44 8.69 -0.32 -14.28
C ALA A 44 8.50 -0.99 -12.92
N MET A 45 8.58 -0.25 -11.81
CA MET A 45 8.31 -0.77 -10.48
C MET A 45 6.87 -1.28 -10.36
N TRP A 46 5.88 -0.50 -10.83
CA TRP A 46 4.49 -0.92 -10.82
C TRP A 46 4.22 -2.10 -11.75
N GLY A 47 4.83 -2.12 -12.94
CA GLY A 47 4.75 -3.24 -13.87
C GLY A 47 5.25 -4.54 -13.24
N ALA A 48 6.43 -4.51 -12.63
CA ALA A 48 6.99 -5.68 -11.93
C ALA A 48 6.05 -6.21 -10.83
N ILE A 49 5.41 -5.33 -10.05
CA ILE A 49 4.42 -5.73 -9.03
C ILE A 49 3.20 -6.38 -9.69
N ILE A 50 2.66 -5.78 -10.74
CA ILE A 50 1.46 -6.28 -11.43
C ILE A 50 1.73 -7.66 -12.03
N ASP A 51 2.89 -7.83 -12.66
CA ASP A 51 3.29 -9.06 -13.33
C ASP A 51 3.58 -10.20 -12.34
N ASN A 52 3.98 -9.87 -11.11
CA ASN A 52 4.41 -10.85 -10.09
C ASN A 52 3.53 -10.87 -8.84
N LYS A 53 2.28 -10.41 -8.91
CA LYS A 53 1.37 -10.41 -7.73
C LYS A 53 0.87 -11.80 -7.32
N ALA A 54 0.94 -12.79 -8.21
CA ALA A 54 0.37 -14.12 -7.97
C ALA A 54 0.97 -14.84 -6.74
N PRO A 55 2.30 -14.92 -6.55
CA PRO A 55 2.89 -15.48 -5.32
C PRO A 55 2.42 -14.81 -4.04
N PHE A 56 2.17 -13.49 -4.06
CA PHE A 56 1.66 -12.76 -2.91
C PHE A 56 0.22 -13.18 -2.57
N VAL A 57 -0.63 -13.39 -3.59
CA VAL A 57 -1.99 -13.93 -3.41
C VAL A 57 -1.94 -15.36 -2.85
N GLU A 58 -1.10 -16.23 -3.42
CA GLU A 58 -0.93 -17.62 -2.94
C GLU A 58 -0.49 -17.66 -1.47
N TYR A 59 0.42 -16.76 -1.07
CA TYR A 59 0.82 -16.59 0.33
C TYR A 59 -0.38 -16.23 1.22
N LEU A 60 -1.19 -15.25 0.83
CA LEU A 60 -2.37 -14.82 1.61
C LEU A 60 -3.42 -15.93 1.71
N GLU A 61 -3.65 -16.68 0.63
CA GLU A 61 -4.54 -17.86 0.64
C GLU A 61 -4.01 -18.96 1.56
N ARG A 62 -2.70 -19.21 1.54
CA ARG A 62 -2.07 -20.17 2.44
C ARG A 62 -2.21 -19.73 3.90
N LYS A 63 -2.04 -18.43 4.19
CA LYS A 63 -2.23 -17.86 5.52
C LYS A 63 -3.68 -18.00 5.99
N ALA A 64 -4.68 -17.75 5.15
CA ALA A 64 -6.09 -17.98 5.47
C ALA A 64 -6.33 -19.44 5.91
N LYS A 65 -5.79 -20.41 5.16
CA LYS A 65 -5.87 -21.84 5.49
C LYS A 65 -5.21 -22.18 6.83
N LEU A 66 -4.07 -21.55 7.16
CA LEU A 66 -3.38 -21.77 8.43
C LEU A 66 -4.15 -21.19 9.62
N LEU A 67 -4.80 -20.04 9.43
CA LEU A 67 -5.65 -19.41 10.45
C LEU A 67 -7.05 -20.04 10.55
N GLY A 68 -7.39 -20.97 9.65
CA GLY A 68 -8.71 -21.63 9.63
C GLY A 68 -9.86 -20.71 9.20
N VAL A 69 -9.57 -19.63 8.47
CA VAL A 69 -10.58 -18.68 7.96
C VAL A 69 -10.76 -18.85 6.45
N GLU A 70 -11.99 -18.63 5.97
CA GLU A 70 -12.30 -18.68 4.54
C GLU A 70 -11.59 -17.58 3.76
N LYS A 71 -11.51 -16.37 4.34
CA LYS A 71 -10.84 -15.21 3.77
C LYS A 71 -10.27 -14.33 4.88
N LEU A 72 -9.08 -13.79 4.66
CA LEU A 72 -8.45 -12.85 5.58
C LEU A 72 -9.24 -11.54 5.66
N SER A 73 -9.57 -11.13 6.87
CA SER A 73 -9.91 -9.75 7.22
C SER A 73 -8.65 -8.91 7.40
N TRP A 74 -8.80 -7.59 7.49
CA TRP A 74 -7.67 -6.68 7.66
C TRP A 74 -6.81 -6.99 8.88
N TYR A 75 -7.44 -7.37 10.00
CA TYR A 75 -6.72 -7.71 11.23
C TYR A 75 -6.02 -9.08 11.16
N ASP A 76 -6.41 -9.96 10.23
CA ASP A 76 -5.76 -11.26 10.05
C ASP A 76 -4.42 -11.14 9.31
N LEU A 77 -4.17 -10.02 8.63
CA LEU A 77 -2.92 -9.78 7.91
C LEU A 77 -1.71 -9.75 8.85
N ASP A 78 -1.89 -9.25 10.07
CA ASP A 78 -0.83 -9.16 11.09
C ASP A 78 -0.86 -10.32 12.09
N ALA A 79 -1.88 -11.18 12.04
CA ALA A 79 -1.99 -12.31 12.94
C ALA A 79 -0.82 -13.29 12.76
N PRO A 80 -0.22 -13.79 13.85
CA PRO A 80 0.80 -14.83 13.77
C PRO A 80 0.17 -16.15 13.31
N VAL A 81 0.91 -16.91 12.50
CA VAL A 81 0.51 -18.27 12.05
C VAL A 81 1.23 -19.39 12.81
N ALA A 82 2.20 -19.04 13.65
CA ALA A 82 2.96 -19.96 14.45
C ALA A 82 2.46 -19.95 15.89
N ASP A 83 2.45 -21.11 16.52
CA ASP A 83 2.20 -21.24 17.95
C ASP A 83 3.40 -20.69 18.72
N THR A 84 3.20 -19.60 19.46
CA THR A 84 4.24 -18.95 20.27
C THR A 84 4.15 -19.34 21.74
N ASP A 85 3.41 -20.39 22.09
CA ASP A 85 3.27 -20.85 23.47
C ASP A 85 4.60 -21.41 23.99
N SER A 86 5.40 -20.53 24.58
CA SER A 86 6.57 -20.88 25.38
C SER A 86 6.21 -20.79 26.86
N SER A 87 6.03 -21.94 27.51
CA SER A 87 5.91 -22.01 28.97
C SER A 87 7.31 -21.92 29.60
N VAL A 88 7.58 -20.87 30.38
CA VAL A 88 8.78 -20.78 31.21
C VAL A 88 8.42 -21.24 32.62
N SER A 89 9.02 -22.34 33.09
CA SER A 89 8.87 -22.78 34.47
C SER A 89 9.72 -21.91 35.40
N TYR A 90 9.13 -21.41 36.48
CA TYR A 90 9.86 -20.76 37.57
C TYR A 90 10.16 -21.77 38.70
N SER A 91 11.30 -21.61 39.38
CA SER A 91 11.75 -22.46 40.50
C SER A 91 11.31 -21.92 41.85
#